data_AF-A0AAV7CA50-F1
#
_entry.id   AF-A0AAV7CA50-F1
#
_cell.length_a   1.000
_cell.length_b   1.000
_cell.length_c   1.000
_cell.angle_alpha   90.00
_cell.angle_beta   90.00
_cell.angle_gamma   90.00
#
_symmetry.space_group_name_H-M   'P 1'
#
loop_
_entity.id
_entity.type
_entity.pdbx_description
1 polymer ?
#
loop_
_entity_poly.entity_id
_entity_poly.type
_entity_poly.pdbx_seq_one_letter_code
_entity_poly.pdbx_strand_id
1 'polypeptide(L)'
;MYLVIFPEGTRYNPDIPKVIADSQAFSMKEGLPVLKHVLTPRIKATHVAIETMQDYLDAVYDVTVAYENTTTQTGQRKEAPSMTEFLCKECPRIHINVERIDIKDIPKEQSFMRRWLHERFEVKDRLLTEFYEATEPENLNKFPGEGHVAKLSLKKTVPPLFILAGVTAGMLCTETGRKVYMNTWIYGTLIGCLWVSIKA
;
A
#
# COMPACT_ATOMS: atom_id res chain seq x y z
N MET A 1 -13.44 10.10 -12.00
CA MET A 1 -13.67 9.41 -10.70
C MET A 1 -12.61 8.33 -10.57
N TYR A 2 -12.02 8.13 -9.38
CA TYR A 2 -11.02 7.07 -9.17
C TYR A 2 -11.60 5.99 -8.26
N LEU A 3 -11.49 4.72 -8.66
CA LEU A 3 -11.85 3.56 -7.85
C LEU A 3 -10.58 2.75 -7.57
N VAL A 4 -10.34 2.44 -6.30
CA VAL A 4 -9.20 1.62 -5.88
C VAL A 4 -9.73 0.28 -5.40
N ILE A 5 -9.20 -0.81 -5.97
CA ILE A 5 -9.58 -2.18 -5.64
C ILE A 5 -8.34 -2.94 -5.19
N PHE A 6 -8.49 -3.74 -4.14
CA PHE A 6 -7.46 -4.67 -3.66
C PHE A 6 -7.94 -6.11 -3.92
N PRO A 7 -7.58 -6.73 -5.07
CA PRO A 7 -8.07 -8.06 -5.43
C PRO A 7 -7.69 -9.16 -4.44
N GLU A 8 -6.62 -8.99 -3.67
CA GLU A 8 -6.18 -9.90 -2.60
C GLU A 8 -7.21 -10.03 -1.46
N GLY A 9 -8.06 -9.01 -1.28
CA GLY A 9 -9.05 -8.92 -0.21
C GLY A 9 -8.48 -8.57 1.16
N THR A 10 -7.19 -8.79 1.40
CA THR A 10 -6.45 -8.36 2.60
C THR A 10 -5.01 -8.00 2.22
N ARG A 11 -4.29 -7.34 3.13
CA ARG A 11 -2.86 -7.04 2.96
C ARG A 11 -2.04 -8.32 3.18
N TYR A 12 -1.05 -8.56 2.34
CA TYR A 12 0.00 -9.53 2.63
C TYR A 12 0.72 -9.15 3.94
N ASN A 13 0.69 -10.02 4.94
CA ASN A 13 1.38 -9.83 6.20
C ASN A 13 2.22 -11.08 6.56
N PRO A 14 3.57 -10.99 6.56
CA PRO A 14 4.47 -12.07 7.00
C PRO A 14 4.20 -12.57 8.43
N ASP A 15 3.70 -11.72 9.32
CA ASP A 15 3.45 -12.04 10.73
C ASP A 15 2.19 -12.89 10.93
N ILE A 16 1.38 -13.06 9.87
CA ILE A 16 0.17 -13.89 9.86
C ILE A 16 0.33 -15.02 8.83
N PRO A 17 1.20 -16.03 9.10
CA PRO A 17 1.55 -17.06 8.13
C PRO A 17 0.35 -17.91 7.71
N LYS A 18 -0.70 -17.98 8.54
CA LYS A 18 -1.95 -18.68 8.23
C LYS A 18 -2.63 -18.14 6.96
N VAL A 19 -2.71 -16.82 6.80
CA VAL A 19 -3.37 -16.19 5.64
C VAL A 19 -2.61 -16.50 4.36
N ILE A 20 -1.28 -16.49 4.43
CA ILE A 20 -0.39 -16.83 3.32
C ILE A 20 -0.58 -18.32 2.96
N ALA A 21 -0.53 -19.22 3.95
CA ALA A 21 -0.71 -20.65 3.75
C ALA A 21 -2.09 -20.99 3.14
N ASP A 22 -3.16 -20.35 3.62
CA ASP A 22 -4.52 -20.52 3.07
C ASP A 22 -4.59 -20.05 1.61
N SER A 23 -3.93 -18.94 1.27
CA SER A 23 -3.83 -18.45 -0.11
C SER A 23 -3.07 -19.42 -1.01
N GLN A 24 -1.95 -19.95 -0.54
CA GLN A 24 -1.14 -20.91 -1.29
C GLN A 24 -1.88 -22.24 -1.48
N ALA A 25 -2.58 -22.72 -0.45
CA ALA A 25 -3.43 -23.90 -0.53
C ALA A 25 -4.56 -23.72 -1.57
N PHE A 26 -5.15 -22.53 -1.64
CA PHE A 26 -6.12 -22.19 -2.67
C PHE A 26 -5.50 -22.22 -4.08
N SER A 27 -4.32 -21.60 -4.28
CA SER A 27 -3.62 -21.66 -5.57
C SER A 27 -3.33 -23.10 -6.00
N MET A 28 -2.80 -23.94 -5.10
CA MET A 28 -2.49 -25.34 -5.39
C MET A 28 -3.75 -26.14 -5.77
N LYS A 29 -4.86 -25.93 -5.05
CA LYS A 29 -6.14 -26.60 -5.32
C LYS A 29 -6.70 -26.24 -6.70
N GLU A 30 -6.56 -24.99 -7.11
CA GLU A 30 -7.07 -24.49 -8.39
C GLU A 30 -6.07 -24.68 -9.54
N GLY A 31 -4.89 -25.27 -9.30
CA GLY A 31 -3.85 -25.47 -10.31
C GLY A 31 -3.18 -24.16 -10.77
N LEU A 32 -3.22 -23.13 -9.93
CA LEU A 32 -2.60 -21.83 -10.17
C LEU A 32 -1.18 -21.79 -9.60
N PRO A 33 -0.29 -20.93 -10.15
CA PRO A 33 1.03 -20.71 -9.57
C PRO A 33 0.95 -20.25 -8.11
N VAL A 34 1.87 -20.77 -7.30
CA VAL A 34 1.98 -20.45 -5.88
C VAL A 34 2.83 -19.18 -5.76
N LEU A 35 2.20 -18.10 -5.31
CA LEU A 35 2.83 -16.79 -5.15
C LEU A 35 3.49 -16.68 -3.77
N LYS A 36 4.61 -15.95 -3.68
CA LYS A 36 5.43 -15.85 -2.46
C LYS A 36 5.26 -14.51 -1.74
N HIS A 37 5.18 -13.41 -2.48
CA HIS A 37 5.21 -12.03 -2.00
C HIS A 37 3.86 -11.31 -2.09
N VAL A 38 2.88 -11.92 -2.77
CA VAL A 38 1.49 -11.43 -2.89
C VAL A 38 0.50 -12.56 -2.61
N LEU A 39 -0.72 -12.21 -2.21
CA LEU A 39 -1.80 -13.18 -2.07
C LEU A 39 -2.49 -13.43 -3.43
N THR A 40 -3.16 -14.56 -3.53
CA THR A 40 -3.88 -14.97 -4.74
C THR A 40 -5.11 -14.07 -4.94
N PRO A 41 -5.25 -13.41 -6.10
CA PRO A 41 -6.33 -12.44 -6.30
C PRO A 41 -7.70 -13.11 -6.42
N ARG A 42 -8.73 -12.43 -5.90
CA ARG A 42 -10.15 -12.78 -6.05
C ARG A 42 -10.77 -11.94 -7.16
N ILE A 43 -11.34 -12.60 -8.15
CA ILE A 43 -11.82 -11.89 -9.35
C ILE A 43 -13.15 -11.16 -9.17
N LYS A 44 -14.07 -11.65 -8.34
CA LYS A 44 -15.49 -11.21 -8.37
C LYS A 44 -15.65 -9.68 -8.32
N ALA A 45 -14.98 -9.02 -7.38
CA ALA A 45 -15.08 -7.56 -7.22
C ALA A 45 -14.49 -6.80 -8.41
N THR A 46 -13.31 -7.21 -8.88
CA THR A 46 -12.64 -6.61 -10.04
C THR A 46 -13.51 -6.74 -11.30
N HIS A 47 -14.09 -7.92 -11.52
CA HIS A 47 -14.94 -8.17 -12.68
C HIS A 47 -16.19 -7.29 -12.68
N VAL A 48 -16.93 -7.26 -11.58
CA VAL A 48 -18.13 -6.42 -11.45
C VAL A 48 -17.79 -4.93 -11.63
N ALA A 49 -16.67 -4.47 -11.06
CA ALA A 49 -16.25 -3.08 -11.18
C ALA A 49 -15.91 -2.69 -12.63
N ILE A 50 -15.14 -3.52 -13.32
CA ILE A 50 -14.76 -3.28 -14.72
C ILE A 50 -15.98 -3.39 -15.62
N GLU A 51 -16.82 -4.42 -15.46
CA GLU A 51 -18.03 -4.61 -16.25
C GLU A 51 -18.99 -3.43 -16.14
N THR A 52 -19.19 -2.90 -14.93
CA THR A 52 -20.11 -1.78 -14.67
C THR A 52 -19.56 -0.44 -15.16
N MET A 53 -18.24 -0.25 -15.10
CA MET A 53 -17.61 1.05 -15.34
C MET A 53 -16.83 1.13 -16.65
N GLN A 54 -16.77 0.08 -17.47
CA GLN A 54 -15.96 0.02 -18.68
C GLN A 54 -16.18 1.19 -19.64
N ASP A 55 -17.41 1.71 -19.75
CA ASP A 55 -17.74 2.84 -20.64
C ASP A 55 -17.27 4.20 -20.11
N TYR A 56 -16.88 4.26 -18.83
CA TYR A 56 -16.44 5.47 -18.14
C TYR A 56 -14.97 5.42 -17.72
N LEU A 57 -14.27 4.33 -18.01
CA LEU A 57 -12.88 4.11 -17.63
C LEU A 57 -11.97 4.16 -18.87
N ASP A 58 -10.97 5.03 -18.85
CA ASP A 58 -9.96 5.09 -19.91
C ASP A 58 -8.89 3.99 -19.73
N ALA A 59 -8.50 3.71 -18.48
CA ALA A 59 -7.42 2.77 -18.16
C ALA A 59 -7.49 2.28 -16.72
N VAL A 60 -6.85 1.14 -16.47
CA VAL A 60 -6.56 0.62 -15.14
C VAL A 60 -5.08 0.86 -14.84
N TYR A 61 -4.81 1.44 -13.67
CA TYR A 61 -3.45 1.62 -13.17
C TYR A 61 -3.12 0.49 -12.23
N ASP A 62 -2.19 -0.35 -12.66
CA ASP A 62 -1.65 -1.42 -11.84
C ASP A 62 -0.50 -0.86 -10.99
N VAL A 63 -0.67 -0.86 -9.67
CA VAL A 63 0.28 -0.26 -8.73
C VAL A 63 0.86 -1.33 -7.82
N THR A 64 2.19 -1.42 -7.79
CA THR A 64 2.94 -2.27 -6.86
C THR A 64 3.85 -1.40 -6.02
N VAL A 65 3.75 -1.54 -4.70
CA VAL A 65 4.52 -0.75 -3.73
C VAL A 65 5.47 -1.66 -2.98
N ALA A 66 6.75 -1.30 -2.97
CA ALA A 66 7.78 -1.95 -2.16
C ALA A 66 8.44 -0.93 -1.23
N TYR A 67 8.92 -1.43 -0.10
CA TYR A 67 9.47 -0.63 0.98
C TYR A 67 10.93 -1.06 1.21
N GLU A 68 11.85 -0.10 1.26
CA GLU A 68 13.23 -0.38 1.64
C GLU A 68 13.32 -0.73 3.14
N ASN A 69 14.36 -1.48 3.51
CA ASN A 69 14.66 -1.91 4.89
C ASN A 69 13.60 -2.81 5.55
N THR A 70 12.67 -3.38 4.79
CA THR A 70 11.67 -4.34 5.29
C THR A 70 12.11 -5.79 5.10
N THR A 71 13.42 -6.07 5.18
CA THR A 71 13.97 -7.43 5.12
C THR A 71 14.81 -7.67 6.36
N THR A 72 14.65 -8.83 7.02
CA THR A 72 15.49 -9.24 8.15
C THR A 72 16.90 -9.61 7.67
N GLN A 73 17.85 -9.70 8.60
CA GLN A 73 19.20 -10.23 8.31
C GLN A 73 19.17 -11.66 7.77
N THR A 74 18.08 -12.39 8.01
CA THR A 74 17.84 -13.76 7.51
C THR A 74 17.18 -13.79 6.13
N GLY A 75 16.97 -12.64 5.49
CA GLY A 75 16.34 -12.54 4.16
C GLY A 75 14.80 -12.66 4.17
N GLN A 76 14.16 -12.68 5.34
CA GLN A 76 12.70 -12.73 5.43
C GLN A 76 12.10 -11.33 5.35
N ARG A 77 11.03 -11.19 4.57
CA ARG A 77 10.27 -9.94 4.46
C ARG A 77 9.54 -9.66 5.78
N LYS A 78 9.61 -8.41 6.23
CA LYS A 78 8.86 -7.87 7.37
C LYS A 78 7.55 -7.26 6.90
N GLU A 79 6.63 -7.02 7.84
CA GLU A 79 5.45 -6.21 7.56
C GLU A 79 5.88 -4.83 7.03
N ALA A 80 5.08 -4.29 6.11
CA ALA A 80 5.33 -2.96 5.59
C ALA A 80 5.02 -1.88 6.64
N PRO A 81 5.84 -0.82 6.72
CA PRO A 81 5.94 0.08 7.87
C PRO A 81 4.60 0.73 8.20
N SER A 82 4.35 0.88 9.49
CA SER A 82 3.29 1.71 10.03
C SER A 82 3.55 3.19 9.75
N MET A 83 2.51 4.03 9.91
CA MET A 83 2.65 5.48 9.74
C MET A 83 3.71 6.07 10.68
N THR A 84 3.80 5.55 11.91
CA THR A 84 4.78 6.01 12.90
C THR A 84 6.21 5.67 12.46
N GLU A 85 6.47 4.44 12.04
CA GLU A 85 7.79 4.00 11.56
C GLU A 85 8.20 4.77 10.29
N PHE A 86 7.26 5.03 9.39
CA PHE A 86 7.48 5.88 8.23
C PHE A 86 7.87 7.31 8.62
N LEU A 87 7.15 7.92 9.58
CA LEU A 87 7.45 9.28 10.08
C LEU A 87 8.79 9.34 10.85
N CYS A 88 9.15 8.26 11.55
CA CYS A 88 10.42 8.09 12.23
C CYS A 88 11.59 7.77 11.28
N LYS A 89 11.34 7.72 9.96
CA LYS A 89 12.33 7.43 8.90
C LYS A 89 12.94 6.03 8.97
N GLU A 90 12.23 5.06 9.53
CA GLU A 90 12.70 3.67 9.54
C GLU A 90 12.69 3.06 8.12
N CYS A 91 11.80 3.54 7.25
CA CYS A 91 11.78 3.27 5.82
C CYS A 91 12.22 4.52 5.03
N PRO A 92 13.49 4.61 4.57
CA PRO A 92 14.02 5.82 3.95
C PRO A 92 13.48 6.07 2.55
N ARG A 93 13.10 5.02 1.80
CA ARG A 93 12.54 5.14 0.46
C ARG A 93 11.45 4.11 0.22
N ILE A 94 10.45 4.56 -0.53
CA ILE A 94 9.35 3.74 -1.04
C ILE A 94 9.49 3.69 -2.54
N HIS A 95 9.41 2.50 -3.10
CA HIS A 95 9.43 2.25 -4.53
C HIS A 95 8.03 1.94 -4.99
N ILE A 96 7.59 2.63 -6.04
CA ILE A 96 6.25 2.45 -6.60
C ILE A 96 6.40 2.15 -8.08
N ASN A 97 6.04 0.93 -8.48
CA ASN A 97 5.89 0.57 -9.88
C ASN A 97 4.45 0.84 -10.29
N VAL A 98 4.26 1.61 -11.36
CA VAL A 98 2.94 1.92 -11.92
C VAL A 98 2.92 1.54 -13.39
N GLU A 99 1.99 0.66 -13.75
CA GLU A 99 1.76 0.28 -15.13
C GLU A 99 0.35 0.71 -15.55
N ARG A 100 0.25 1.46 -16.64
CA ARG A 100 -1.04 1.87 -17.21
C ARG A 100 -1.48 0.82 -18.21
N ILE A 101 -2.64 0.21 -17.97
CA ILE A 101 -3.25 -0.78 -18.86
C ILE A 101 -4.50 -0.16 -19.47
N ASP A 102 -4.59 -0.12 -20.80
CA ASP A 102 -5.78 0.43 -21.47
C ASP A 102 -6.98 -0.49 -21.23
N ILE A 103 -8.17 0.09 -21.10
CA ILE A 103 -9.40 -0.70 -20.88
C ILE A 103 -9.65 -1.68 -22.03
N LYS A 104 -9.17 -1.36 -23.23
CA LYS A 104 -9.29 -2.21 -24.43
C LYS A 104 -8.49 -3.49 -24.35
N ASP A 105 -7.42 -3.50 -23.56
CA ASP A 105 -6.54 -4.67 -23.40
C ASP A 105 -7.06 -5.63 -22.32
N ILE A 106 -8.13 -5.26 -21.60
CA ILE A 106 -8.70 -6.07 -20.53
C ILE A 106 -9.81 -6.98 -21.09
N PRO A 107 -9.70 -8.31 -20.91
CA PRO A 107 -10.73 -9.23 -21.35
C PRO A 107 -12.07 -8.98 -20.63
N LYS A 108 -13.18 -8.96 -21.39
CA LYS A 108 -14.53 -8.74 -20.83
C LYS A 108 -15.14 -10.00 -20.20
N GLU A 109 -14.86 -11.16 -20.78
CA GLU A 109 -15.38 -12.42 -20.28
C GLU A 109 -14.70 -12.82 -18.96
N GLN A 110 -15.49 -13.30 -17.99
CA GLN A 110 -15.02 -13.62 -16.65
C GLN A 110 -13.89 -14.66 -16.61
N SER A 111 -13.94 -15.66 -17.49
CA SER A 111 -12.94 -16.74 -17.58
C SER A 111 -11.56 -16.19 -18.00
N PHE A 112 -11.52 -15.39 -19.06
CA PHE A 112 -10.31 -14.74 -19.57
C PHE A 112 -9.82 -13.66 -18.61
N MET A 113 -10.72 -12.90 -17.99
CA MET A 113 -10.34 -11.91 -16.97
C MET A 113 -9.73 -12.58 -15.75
N ARG A 114 -10.18 -13.79 -15.36
CA ARG A 114 -9.58 -14.57 -14.26
C ARG A 114 -8.14 -14.87 -14.58
N ARG A 115 -7.89 -15.42 -15.76
CA ARG A 115 -6.55 -15.73 -16.22
C ARG A 115 -5.65 -14.50 -16.28
N TRP A 116 -6.14 -13.43 -16.92
CA TRP A 116 -5.42 -12.16 -17.01
C TRP A 116 -5.05 -11.61 -15.63
N LEU A 117 -5.99 -11.60 -14.68
CA LEU A 117 -5.73 -11.09 -13.33
C LEU A 117 -4.68 -11.94 -12.60
N HIS A 118 -4.70 -13.27 -12.74
CA HIS A 118 -3.66 -14.13 -12.17
C HIS A 118 -2.29 -13.88 -12.81
N GLU A 119 -2.21 -13.78 -14.14
CA GLU A 119 -0.98 -13.45 -14.86
C GLU A 119 -0.40 -12.09 -14.42
N ARG A 120 -1.26 -11.10 -14.19
CA ARG A 120 -0.84 -9.80 -13.62
C ARG A 120 -0.22 -9.96 -12.22
N PHE A 121 -0.80 -10.80 -11.38
CA PHE A 121 -0.26 -11.06 -10.04
C PHE A 121 1.03 -11.88 -10.05
N GLU A 122 1.22 -12.77 -11.02
CA GLU A 122 2.51 -13.46 -11.24
C GLU A 122 3.62 -12.47 -11.61
N VAL A 123 3.32 -11.49 -12.47
CA VAL A 123 4.26 -10.42 -12.80
C VAL A 123 4.63 -9.63 -11.55
N LYS A 124 3.65 -9.27 -10.70
CA LYS A 124 3.93 -8.58 -9.43
C LYS A 124 4.79 -9.40 -8.47
N ASP A 125 4.50 -10.69 -8.35
CA ASP A 125 5.26 -11.59 -7.49
C ASP A 125 6.72 -11.67 -7.92
N ARG A 126 6.97 -11.76 -9.23
CA ARG A 126 8.32 -11.72 -9.80
C ARG A 126 9.01 -10.38 -9.53
N LEU A 127 8.33 -9.25 -9.74
CA LEU A 127 8.88 -7.92 -9.46
C LEU A 127 9.30 -7.76 -7.99
N LEU A 128 8.48 -8.27 -7.07
CA LEU A 128 8.79 -8.24 -5.64
C LEU A 128 9.88 -9.24 -5.26
N THR A 129 9.96 -10.39 -5.94
CA THR A 129 11.05 -11.36 -5.77
C THR A 129 12.37 -10.72 -6.16
N GLU A 130 12.44 -10.08 -7.33
CA GLU A 130 13.64 -9.35 -7.77
C GLU A 130 13.99 -8.21 -6.78
N PHE A 131 12.99 -7.48 -6.28
CA PHE A 131 13.22 -6.39 -5.34
C PHE A 131 13.79 -6.86 -3.98
N TYR A 132 13.22 -7.92 -3.40
CA TYR A 132 13.55 -8.38 -2.05
C TYR A 132 14.67 -9.43 -1.99
N GLU A 133 14.87 -10.20 -3.07
CA GLU A 133 15.80 -11.34 -3.11
C GLU A 133 17.00 -11.11 -4.03
N ALA A 134 17.12 -9.95 -4.69
CA ALA A 134 18.30 -9.62 -5.48
C ALA A 134 19.58 -9.71 -4.66
N THR A 135 20.56 -10.46 -5.16
CA THR A 135 21.92 -10.55 -4.61
C THR A 135 22.88 -9.57 -5.28
N GLU A 136 22.58 -9.18 -6.52
CA GLU A 136 23.45 -8.30 -7.30
C GLU A 136 23.31 -6.82 -6.88
N PRO A 137 24.41 -6.12 -6.57
CA PRO A 137 24.37 -4.78 -5.99
C PRO A 137 23.73 -3.72 -6.90
N GLU A 138 23.76 -3.94 -8.22
CA GLU A 138 23.12 -3.06 -9.22
C GLU A 138 21.58 -3.08 -9.18
N ASN A 139 21.01 -4.23 -8.81
CA ASN A 139 19.56 -4.51 -8.82
C ASN A 139 18.93 -4.46 -7.42
N LEU A 140 19.72 -4.27 -6.37
CA LEU A 140 19.22 -4.14 -5.00
C LEU A 140 18.19 -3.00 -4.87
N ASN A 141 17.03 -3.34 -4.31
CA ASN A 141 15.95 -2.41 -4.00
C ASN A 141 15.53 -1.53 -5.19
N LYS A 142 15.48 -2.08 -6.40
CA LYS A 142 15.00 -1.36 -7.59
C LYS A 142 13.99 -2.20 -8.35
N PHE A 143 12.97 -1.52 -8.86
CA PHE A 143 12.13 -2.09 -9.91
C PHE A 143 12.80 -1.92 -11.29
N PRO A 144 12.47 -2.79 -12.26
CA PRO A 144 12.97 -2.66 -13.62
C PRO A 144 12.47 -1.36 -14.28
N GLY A 145 13.33 -0.75 -15.11
CA GLY A 145 13.01 0.46 -15.87
C GLY A 145 13.65 1.74 -15.35
N GLU A 146 13.28 2.88 -15.95
CA GLU A 146 13.77 4.20 -15.55
C GLU A 146 12.97 4.73 -14.35
N GLY A 147 13.60 4.71 -13.17
CA GLY A 147 13.00 5.23 -11.95
C GLY A 147 13.09 6.76 -11.86
N HIS A 148 11.97 7.42 -11.60
CA HIS A 148 11.96 8.84 -11.23
C HIS A 148 11.97 9.01 -9.72
N VAL A 149 13.03 9.63 -9.19
CA VAL A 149 13.11 9.93 -7.76
C VAL A 149 12.29 11.19 -7.45
N ALA A 150 11.11 11.01 -6.86
CA ALA A 150 10.29 12.10 -6.38
C ALA A 150 10.83 12.65 -5.05
N LYS A 151 11.63 13.72 -5.09
CA LYS A 151 12.04 14.45 -3.89
C LYS A 151 10.91 15.38 -3.44
N LEU A 152 10.50 15.28 -2.17
CA LEU A 152 9.58 16.24 -1.56
C LEU A 152 10.24 17.61 -1.51
N SER A 153 9.72 18.56 -2.29
CA SER A 153 10.24 19.93 -2.30
C SER A 153 9.89 20.64 -0.99
N LEU A 154 10.89 21.20 -0.32
CA LEU A 154 10.69 22.05 0.87
C LEU A 154 9.72 23.21 0.58
N LYS A 155 9.70 23.72 -0.65
CA LYS A 155 8.76 24.79 -1.05
C LYS A 155 7.30 24.37 -0.94
N LYS A 156 6.99 23.07 -1.00
CA LYS A 156 5.63 22.53 -0.85
C LYS A 156 5.28 22.23 0.61
N THR A 157 6.24 21.98 1.49
CA THR A 157 6.01 21.60 2.90
C THR A 157 6.17 22.77 3.87
N VAL A 158 7.04 23.73 3.56
CA VAL A 158 7.35 24.87 4.43
C VAL A 158 6.17 25.85 4.59
N PRO A 159 5.42 26.25 3.54
CA PRO A 159 4.29 27.17 3.73
C PRO A 159 3.17 26.59 4.61
N PRO A 160 2.69 25.35 4.39
CA PRO A 160 1.71 24.73 5.29
C PRO A 160 2.23 24.62 6.73
N LEU A 161 3.50 24.30 6.92
CA LEU A 161 4.12 24.22 8.25
C LEU A 161 4.08 25.58 8.95
N PHE A 162 4.45 26.66 8.28
CA PHE A 162 4.40 28.00 8.87
C PHE A 162 2.98 28.48 9.15
N ILE A 163 2.02 28.18 8.27
CA ILE A 163 0.60 28.51 8.51
C ILE A 163 0.11 27.75 9.75
N LEU A 164 0.35 26.44 9.82
CA LEU A 164 -0.06 25.63 10.95
C LEU A 164 0.65 26.05 12.25
N ALA A 165 1.95 26.33 12.19
CA ALA A 165 2.71 26.80 13.33
C ALA A 165 2.24 28.18 13.79
N GLY A 166 1.93 29.08 12.87
CA GLY A 166 1.41 30.42 13.16
C GLY A 166 0.03 30.39 13.81
N VAL A 167 -0.90 29.60 13.26
CA VAL A 167 -2.23 29.39 13.85
C VAL A 167 -2.12 28.75 15.24
N THR A 168 -1.31 27.70 15.37
CA THR A 168 -1.07 27.02 16.65
C THR A 168 -0.43 27.97 17.67
N ALA A 169 0.57 28.75 17.27
CA ALA A 169 1.22 29.73 18.14
C ALA A 169 0.24 30.83 18.59
N GLY A 170 -0.57 31.38 17.67
CA GLY A 170 -1.60 32.36 18.00
C GLY A 170 -2.63 31.82 19.01
N MET A 171 -3.04 30.56 18.84
CA MET A 171 -3.91 29.88 19.81
C MET A 171 -3.23 29.75 21.18
N LEU A 172 -1.96 29.36 21.22
CA LEU A 172 -1.20 29.18 22.46
C LEU A 172 -0.83 30.49 23.17
N CYS A 173 -0.81 31.63 22.47
CA CYS A 173 -0.61 32.94 23.09
C CYS A 173 -1.80 33.41 23.94
N THR A 174 -3.00 32.83 23.75
CA THR A 174 -4.20 33.18 24.52
C THR A 174 -4.44 32.20 25.66
N GLU A 175 -4.94 32.66 26.81
CA GLU A 175 -5.33 31.76 27.91
C GLU A 175 -6.46 30.81 27.52
N THR A 176 -7.45 31.32 26.79
CA THR A 176 -8.57 30.52 26.28
C THR A 176 -8.10 29.45 25.30
N GLY A 177 -7.22 29.82 24.36
CA GLY A 177 -6.68 28.88 23.38
C GLY A 177 -5.79 27.80 24.01
N ARG A 178 -4.98 28.14 25.03
CA ARG A 178 -4.24 27.13 25.80
C ARG A 178 -5.16 26.14 26.52
N LYS A 179 -6.21 26.63 27.18
CA LYS A 179 -7.21 25.77 27.83
C LYS A 179 -7.91 24.86 26.83
N VAL A 180 -8.33 25.39 25.69
CA VAL A 180 -8.97 24.59 24.63
C VAL A 180 -8.01 23.55 24.09
N TYR A 181 -6.76 23.91 23.75
CA TYR A 181 -5.77 22.99 23.21
C TYR A 181 -5.46 21.84 24.17
N MET A 182 -5.22 22.15 25.44
CA MET A 182 -4.93 21.15 26.48
C MET A 182 -6.15 20.24 26.74
N ASN A 183 -7.35 20.83 26.80
CA ASN A 183 -8.59 20.07 26.97
C ASN A 183 -8.84 19.15 25.77
N THR A 184 -8.64 19.60 24.52
CA THR A 184 -8.79 18.77 23.33
C THR A 184 -7.82 17.59 23.35
N TRP A 185 -6.58 17.79 23.78
CA TRP A 185 -5.61 16.70 23.93
C TRP A 185 -6.01 15.70 25.02
N ILE A 186 -6.42 16.19 26.19
CA ILE A 186 -6.82 15.32 27.32
C ILE A 186 -8.10 14.56 26.99
N TYR A 187 -9.15 15.24 26.54
CA TYR A 187 -10.42 14.60 26.16
C TYR A 187 -10.24 13.70 24.95
N GLY A 188 -9.45 14.10 23.95
CA GLY A 188 -9.15 13.27 22.78
C GLY A 188 -8.43 11.97 23.16
N THR A 189 -7.45 12.05 24.07
CA THR A 189 -6.74 10.87 24.57
C THR A 189 -7.65 9.99 25.42
N LEU A 190 -8.43 10.57 26.33
CA LEU A 190 -9.37 9.81 27.17
C LEU A 190 -10.44 9.11 26.34
N ILE A 191 -11.03 9.79 25.35
CA ILE A 191 -12.01 9.21 24.43
C ILE A 191 -11.35 8.11 23.58
N GLY A 192 -10.13 8.33 23.11
CA GLY A 192 -9.36 7.33 22.37
C GLY A 192 -9.10 6.07 23.21
N CYS A 193 -8.65 6.23 24.46
CA CYS A 193 -8.46 5.13 25.39
C CYS A 193 -9.78 4.39 25.69
N LEU A 194 -10.86 5.12 25.96
CA LEU A 194 -12.19 4.53 26.18
C LEU A 194 -12.67 3.74 24.96
N TRP A 195 -12.51 4.28 23.75
CA TRP A 195 -12.89 3.63 22.51
C TRP A 195 -12.11 2.34 22.26
N VAL A 196 -10.81 2.35 22.55
CA VAL A 196 -9.95 1.16 22.46
C VAL A 196 -10.35 0.12 23.51
N SER A 197 -10.64 0.52 24.75
CA SER A 197 -11.08 -0.38 25.82
C SER A 197 -12.48 -0.98 25.61
N ILE A 198 -13.35 -0.33 24.84
CA ILE A 198 -14.68 -0.87 24.49
C ILE A 198 -14.61 -1.86 23.32
N LYS A 199 -13.59 -1.75 22.46
CA LYS A 199 -13.38 -2.63 21.29
C LYS A 199 -12.41 -3.80 21.52
N ALA A 200 -11.70 -3.82 22.64
CA ALA A 200 -10.86 -4.93 23.10
C ALA A 200 -11.71 -5.94 23.89
#